data_AF-A0A6M4GS34-F1
#
_entry.id   AF-A0A6M4GS34-F1
#
_cell.length_a   1.000
_cell.length_b   1.000
_cell.length_c   1.000
_cell.angle_alpha   90.00
_cell.angle_beta   90.00
_cell.angle_gamma   90.00
#
_symmetry.space_group_name_H-M   'P 1'
#
loop_
_entity.id
_entity.type
_entity.pdbx_description
1 polymer ?
#
loop_
_entity_poly.entity_id
_entity_poly.type
_entity_poly.pdbx_seq_one_letter_code
_entity_poly.pdbx_strand_id
1 'polypeptide(L)'
;MRPTRLAVAVAALCLATAAHADVSRPGKYDYSVKVTMMGMGMPAINFSQCVTKKDIDEGKAYVNKEQKGCTYSDMKREGDRISFRMSCSDPKMTGQATGTIGAEAFTIDMQAKITEPMQMEQRSTVSAKRVGDC
;
A
#
# COMPACT_ATOMS: atom_id res chain seq x y z
N MET A 1 49.65 8.77 -44.05
CA MET A 1 48.39 8.19 -44.55
C MET A 1 47.70 7.46 -43.40
N ARG A 2 46.45 7.87 -43.11
CA ARG A 2 45.35 7.25 -42.32
C ARG A 2 45.58 6.83 -40.84
N PRO A 3 45.03 7.59 -39.87
CA PRO A 3 44.73 7.10 -38.53
C PRO A 3 43.34 6.43 -38.50
N THR A 4 43.29 5.13 -38.20
CA THR A 4 42.04 4.38 -38.04
C THR A 4 41.45 4.68 -36.66
N ARG A 5 40.41 5.50 -36.62
CA ARG A 5 39.64 5.82 -35.42
C ARG A 5 38.84 4.57 -35.00
N LEU A 6 39.20 3.95 -33.88
CA LEU A 6 38.33 2.97 -33.22
C LEU A 6 37.17 3.73 -32.58
N ALA A 7 35.97 3.57 -33.15
CA ALA A 7 34.74 4.08 -32.57
C ALA A 7 34.37 3.21 -31.35
N VAL A 8 34.44 3.79 -30.16
CA VAL A 8 33.90 3.18 -28.93
C VAL A 8 32.39 3.35 -28.97
N ALA A 9 31.67 2.27 -29.28
CA ALA A 9 30.22 2.21 -29.18
C ALA A 9 29.82 2.09 -27.71
N VAL A 10 29.39 3.21 -27.12
CA VAL A 10 28.77 3.24 -25.78
C VAL A 10 27.36 2.66 -25.91
N ALA A 11 27.21 1.37 -25.60
CA ALA A 11 25.91 0.74 -25.43
C ALA A 11 25.29 1.27 -24.14
N ALA A 12 24.41 2.27 -24.27
CA ALA A 12 23.56 2.74 -23.19
C ALA A 12 22.57 1.62 -22.83
N LEU A 13 22.89 0.83 -21.81
CA LEU A 13 21.93 -0.04 -21.13
C LEU A 13 20.86 0.87 -20.51
N CYS A 14 19.73 1.02 -21.18
CA CYS A 14 18.49 1.46 -20.56
C CYS A 14 18.09 0.40 -19.53
N LEU A 15 18.58 0.56 -18.30
CA LEU A 15 18.00 -0.07 -17.12
C LEU A 15 16.59 0.51 -16.98
N ALA A 16 15.63 -0.11 -17.66
CA ALA A 16 14.22 0.07 -17.35
C ALA A 16 14.04 -0.42 -15.92
N THR A 17 14.05 0.50 -14.97
CA THR A 17 13.48 0.26 -13.65
C THR A 17 12.04 -0.15 -13.90
N ALA A 18 11.76 -1.45 -13.81
CA ALA A 18 10.40 -1.96 -13.76
C ALA A 18 9.77 -1.35 -12.52
N ALA A 19 9.14 -0.18 -12.69
CA ALA A 19 8.15 0.30 -11.75
C ALA A 19 7.14 -0.85 -11.66
N HIS A 20 7.09 -1.50 -10.51
CA HIS A 20 6.13 -2.56 -10.25
C HIS A 20 4.75 -1.92 -10.35
N ALA A 21 4.17 -1.97 -11.55
CA ALA A 21 2.88 -1.40 -11.83
C ALA A 21 1.88 -2.09 -10.92
N ASP A 22 1.11 -1.30 -10.18
CA ASP A 22 0.06 -1.86 -9.36
C ASP A 22 -0.96 -2.55 -10.27
N VAL A 23 -1.24 -3.82 -9.98
CA VAL A 23 -2.14 -4.66 -10.79
C VAL A 23 -3.60 -4.28 -10.62
N SER A 24 -3.92 -3.48 -9.59
CA SER A 24 -5.28 -3.08 -9.25
C SER A 24 -5.94 -2.24 -10.33
N ARG A 25 -7.24 -2.43 -10.52
CA ARG A 25 -8.01 -1.76 -11.58
C ARG A 25 -8.92 -0.67 -11.02
N PRO A 26 -9.06 0.50 -11.67
CA PRO A 26 -10.03 1.51 -11.26
C PRO A 26 -11.47 0.97 -11.26
N GLY A 27 -12.32 1.49 -10.38
CA GLY A 27 -13.73 1.11 -10.31
C GLY A 27 -14.32 1.25 -8.91
N LYS A 28 -15.51 0.68 -8.72
CA LYS A 28 -16.20 0.63 -7.43
C LYS A 28 -15.70 -0.57 -6.65
N TYR A 29 -15.30 -0.35 -5.39
CA TYR A 29 -14.82 -1.38 -4.48
C TYR A 29 -15.70 -1.43 -3.24
N ASP A 30 -15.99 -2.65 -2.79
CA ASP A 30 -16.57 -2.94 -1.49
C ASP A 30 -15.45 -3.25 -0.50
N TYR A 31 -15.38 -2.46 0.56
CA TYR A 31 -14.38 -2.54 1.62
C TYR A 31 -14.98 -3.22 2.85
N SER A 32 -14.14 -3.96 3.56
CA SER A 32 -14.41 -4.51 4.88
C SER A 32 -13.19 -4.25 5.78
N VAL A 33 -13.40 -3.50 6.85
CA VAL A 33 -12.37 -3.14 7.82
C VAL A 33 -12.69 -3.84 9.14
N LYS A 34 -11.81 -4.75 9.54
CA LYS A 34 -11.87 -5.41 10.85
C LYS A 34 -10.78 -4.82 11.71
N VAL A 35 -11.14 -4.41 12.93
CA VAL A 35 -10.19 -3.88 13.89
C VAL A 35 -10.31 -4.66 15.18
N THR A 36 -9.17 -5.05 15.72
CA THR A 36 -9.02 -5.66 17.04
C THR A 36 -8.15 -4.72 17.86
N MET A 37 -8.66 -4.29 19.01
CA MET A 37 -7.96 -3.40 19.92
C MET A 37 -7.87 -4.09 21.29
N MET A 38 -6.67 -4.23 21.84
CA MET A 38 -6.45 -4.90 23.13
C MET A 38 -7.08 -6.30 23.21
N GLY A 39 -7.06 -7.06 22.12
CA GLY A 39 -7.64 -8.40 22.04
C GLY A 39 -9.16 -8.46 21.89
N MET A 40 -9.87 -7.31 21.92
CA MET A 40 -11.30 -7.23 21.64
C MET A 40 -11.54 -6.87 20.17
N GLY A 41 -12.25 -7.73 19.45
CA GLY A 41 -12.66 -7.47 18.08
C GLY A 41 -13.86 -6.53 18.02
N MET A 42 -13.77 -5.48 17.21
CA MET A 42 -14.91 -4.63 16.88
C MET A 42 -15.67 -5.19 15.67
N PRO A 43 -16.97 -4.87 15.51
CA PRO A 43 -17.72 -5.22 14.31
C PRO A 43 -17.02 -4.72 13.05
N ALA A 44 -17.06 -5.53 11.99
CA ALA A 44 -16.49 -5.13 10.71
C ALA A 44 -17.25 -3.92 10.16
N ILE A 45 -16.52 -2.88 9.77
CA ILE A 45 -17.07 -1.72 9.09
C ILE A 45 -17.02 -2.03 7.59
N ASN A 46 -18.17 -2.04 6.93
CA ASN A 46 -18.27 -2.30 5.50
C ASN A 46 -18.79 -1.04 4.79
N PHE A 47 -18.15 -0.68 3.68
CA PHE A 47 -18.54 0.48 2.88
C PHE A 47 -18.08 0.30 1.44
N SER A 48 -18.69 1.02 0.50
CA SER A 48 -18.26 1.02 -0.89
C SER A 48 -17.73 2.40 -1.27
N GLN A 49 -16.65 2.45 -2.06
CA GLN A 49 -16.16 3.71 -2.62
C GLN A 49 -15.61 3.52 -4.03
N CYS A 50 -15.55 4.64 -4.76
CA CYS A 50 -14.93 4.72 -6.06
C CYS A 50 -13.42 4.94 -5.93
N VAL A 51 -12.66 4.08 -6.61
CA VAL A 51 -11.21 4.11 -6.64
C VAL A 51 -10.75 4.47 -8.04
N THR A 52 -10.07 5.61 -8.16
CA THR A 52 -9.52 6.07 -9.45
C THR A 52 -8.13 5.48 -9.70
N LYS A 53 -7.65 5.57 -10.95
CA LYS A 53 -6.26 5.20 -11.27
C LYS A 53 -5.25 6.01 -10.45
N LYS A 54 -5.54 7.29 -10.22
CA LYS A 54 -4.72 8.17 -9.38
C LYS A 54 -4.67 7.67 -7.93
N ASP A 55 -5.79 7.20 -7.37
CA ASP A 55 -5.80 6.64 -6.01
C ASP A 55 -4.93 5.38 -5.90
N ILE A 56 -4.92 4.54 -6.93
CA ILE A 56 -4.08 3.34 -6.99
C ILE A 56 -2.60 3.74 -7.08
N ASP A 57 -2.27 4.66 -7.98
CA ASP A 57 -0.89 5.11 -8.21
C ASP A 57 -0.31 5.83 -6.99
N GLU A 58 -1.14 6.55 -6.23
CA GLU A 58 -0.75 7.20 -4.99
C GLU A 58 -0.86 6.28 -3.76
N GLY A 59 -1.22 5.00 -3.94
CA GLY A 59 -1.41 4.01 -2.86
C GLY A 59 -2.62 4.26 -1.96
N LYS A 60 -3.41 5.30 -2.24
CA LYS A 60 -4.63 5.72 -1.51
C LYS A 60 -5.79 4.74 -1.63
N ALA A 61 -5.70 3.77 -2.55
CA ALA A 61 -6.65 2.67 -2.63
C ALA A 61 -6.58 1.73 -1.41
N TYR A 62 -5.40 1.61 -0.77
CA TYR A 62 -5.10 0.62 0.28
C TYR A 62 -5.02 1.20 1.68
N VAL A 63 -4.67 2.48 1.80
CA VAL A 63 -4.53 3.16 3.09
C VAL A 63 -5.79 3.93 3.42
N ASN A 64 -6.18 3.92 4.70
CA ASN A 64 -7.30 4.72 5.17
C ASN A 64 -6.93 6.21 5.04
N LYS A 65 -7.63 6.93 4.15
CA LYS A 65 -7.40 8.35 3.82
C LYS A 65 -7.50 9.29 5.04
N GLU A 66 -8.10 8.84 6.14
CA GLU A 66 -8.33 9.67 7.33
C GLU A 66 -7.15 9.74 8.31
N GLN A 67 -6.08 8.95 8.12
CA GLN A 67 -4.94 8.99 9.03
C GLN A 67 -3.98 10.15 8.72
N LYS A 68 -4.35 11.35 9.18
CA LYS A 68 -3.49 12.53 9.18
C LYS A 68 -2.27 12.31 10.07
N GLY A 69 -1.10 12.77 9.65
CA GLY A 69 0.13 12.69 10.44
C GLY A 69 0.84 11.33 10.41
N CYS A 70 0.42 10.40 9.54
CA CYS A 70 1.10 9.12 9.33
C CYS A 70 2.05 9.18 8.13
N THR A 71 3.28 8.74 8.35
CA THR A 71 4.30 8.54 7.32
C THR A 71 4.43 7.04 7.04
N TYR A 72 4.49 6.69 5.76
CA TYR A 72 4.73 5.31 5.32
C TYR A 72 6.17 5.18 4.83
N SER A 73 6.86 4.12 5.26
CA SER A 73 8.26 3.85 4.88
C SER A 73 8.44 2.39 4.51
N ASP A 74 9.59 2.07 3.92
CA ASP A 74 10.00 0.69 3.60
C ASP A 74 8.96 -0.07 2.77
N MET A 75 8.30 0.63 1.85
CA MET A 75 7.36 0.00 0.94
C MET A 75 8.11 -0.98 0.04
N LYS A 76 7.78 -2.25 0.17
CA LYS A 76 8.29 -3.34 -0.66
C LYS A 76 7.13 -4.03 -1.34
N ARG A 77 7.30 -4.28 -2.63
CA ARG A 77 6.34 -5.05 -3.42
C ARG A 77 7.06 -6.19 -4.12
N GLU A 78 6.60 -7.41 -3.87
CA GLU A 78 7.14 -8.64 -4.44
C GLU A 78 5.98 -9.39 -5.10
N GLY A 79 5.79 -9.17 -6.40
CA GLY A 79 4.65 -9.70 -7.15
C GLY A 79 3.31 -9.19 -6.61
N ASP A 80 2.51 -10.11 -6.06
CA ASP A 80 1.21 -9.85 -5.45
C ASP A 80 1.33 -9.40 -3.99
N ARG A 81 2.48 -9.57 -3.34
CA ARG A 81 2.69 -9.22 -1.94
C ARG A 81 3.17 -7.79 -1.77
N ILE A 82 2.64 -7.11 -0.76
CA ILE A 82 3.08 -5.79 -0.31
C ILE A 82 3.45 -5.84 1.16
N SER A 83 4.45 -5.06 1.54
CA SER A 83 4.73 -4.74 2.94
C SER A 83 5.19 -3.30 3.08
N PHE A 84 4.84 -2.66 4.18
CA PHE A 84 5.30 -1.31 4.51
C PHE A 84 5.28 -1.08 6.01
N ARG A 85 6.04 -0.09 6.47
CA ARG A 85 5.97 0.42 7.84
C ARG A 85 5.19 1.72 7.87
N MET A 86 4.56 1.98 9.00
CA MET A 86 3.77 3.19 9.26
C MET A 86 4.22 3.81 10.58
N SER A 87 4.35 5.13 10.60
CA SER A 87 4.63 5.90 11.81
C SER A 87 3.74 7.13 11.84
N CYS A 88 2.91 7.27 12.86
CA CYS A 88 2.00 8.40 13.05
C CYS A 88 2.46 9.25 14.23
N SER A 89 2.35 10.57 14.09
CA SER A 89 2.70 11.51 15.16
C SER A 89 1.56 11.77 16.16
N ASP A 90 0.30 11.61 15.73
CA ASP A 90 -0.87 11.87 16.58
C ASP A 90 -2.07 10.97 16.21
N PRO A 91 -2.47 10.00 17.08
CA PRO A 91 -1.71 9.58 18.25
C PRO A 91 -0.37 8.95 17.84
N LYS A 92 0.63 9.05 18.72
CA LYS A 92 1.96 8.52 18.45
C LYS A 92 1.91 7.00 18.31
N MET A 93 2.08 6.51 17.08
CA MET A 93 1.86 5.11 16.72
C MET A 93 2.96 4.66 15.78
N THR A 94 3.41 3.41 15.93
CA THR A 94 4.23 2.74 14.93
C THR A 94 3.59 1.43 14.55
N GLY A 95 3.74 1.02 13.29
CA GLY A 95 3.14 -0.20 12.80
C GLY A 95 3.83 -0.77 11.58
N GLN A 96 3.49 -2.01 11.29
CA GLN A 96 3.86 -2.71 10.07
C GLN A 96 2.59 -3.23 9.42
N ALA A 97 2.58 -3.19 8.09
CA ALA A 97 1.53 -3.75 7.28
C ALA A 97 2.12 -4.73 6.27
N THR A 98 1.38 -5.80 6.04
CA THR A 98 1.67 -6.81 5.02
C THR A 98 0.37 -7.17 4.33
N GLY A 99 0.41 -7.52 3.07
CA GLY A 99 -0.81 -7.89 2.37
C GLY A 99 -0.58 -8.46 0.99
N THR A 100 -1.69 -8.76 0.34
CA THR A 100 -1.75 -9.23 -1.03
C THR A 100 -2.64 -8.30 -1.84
N ILE A 101 -2.17 -7.87 -3.00
CA ILE A 101 -2.86 -7.00 -3.94
C ILE A 101 -2.96 -7.73 -5.27
N GLY A 102 -4.17 -8.13 -5.62
CA GLY A 102 -4.55 -8.65 -6.94
C GLY A 102 -5.32 -7.60 -7.75
N ALA A 103 -5.68 -7.97 -8.98
CA ALA A 103 -6.25 -7.00 -9.94
C ALA A 103 -7.63 -6.44 -9.55
N GLU A 104 -8.46 -7.25 -8.89
CA GLU A 104 -9.84 -6.90 -8.50
C GLU A 104 -10.06 -7.05 -6.99
N ALA A 105 -9.03 -7.40 -6.21
CA ALA A 105 -9.17 -7.60 -4.77
C ALA A 105 -7.82 -7.42 -4.07
N PHE A 106 -7.88 -6.94 -2.83
CA PHE A 106 -6.70 -6.88 -1.97
C PHE A 106 -7.08 -7.14 -0.50
N THR A 107 -6.07 -7.57 0.26
CA THR A 107 -6.14 -7.72 1.71
C THR A 107 -4.85 -7.21 2.31
N ILE A 108 -4.95 -6.28 3.26
CA ILE A 108 -3.84 -5.72 4.01
C ILE A 108 -4.08 -5.97 5.50
N ASP A 109 -3.16 -6.67 6.12
CA ASP A 109 -3.08 -6.83 7.56
C ASP A 109 -2.08 -5.84 8.14
N MET A 110 -2.52 -5.09 9.14
CA MET A 110 -1.74 -4.08 9.83
C MET A 110 -1.68 -4.42 11.32
N GLN A 111 -0.48 -4.30 11.88
CA GLN A 111 -0.22 -4.40 13.29
C GLN A 111 0.43 -3.10 13.73
N ALA A 112 -0.22 -2.40 14.65
CA ALA A 112 0.22 -1.11 15.15
C ALA A 112 0.27 -1.10 16.67
N LYS A 113 1.25 -0.38 17.20
CA LYS A 113 1.42 -0.09 18.62
C LYS A 113 1.21 1.40 18.81
N ILE A 114 0.12 1.75 19.47
CA ILE A 114 -0.12 3.09 19.97
C ILE A 114 0.75 3.24 21.21
N THR A 115 1.55 4.30 21.29
CA THR A 115 2.50 4.51 22.39
C THR A 115 2.04 5.60 23.36
N GLU A 116 1.20 6.52 22.90
CA GLU A 116 0.66 7.63 23.69
C GLU A 116 -0.83 7.82 23.35
N PRO A 117 -1.70 8.15 24.34
CA PRO A 117 -1.42 8.36 25.76
C PRO A 117 -1.22 7.06 26.58
N MET A 118 -1.58 5.91 26.03
CA MET A 118 -1.38 4.60 26.66
C MET A 118 -0.86 3.59 25.63
N GLN A 119 -0.01 2.66 26.07
CA GLN A 119 0.47 1.59 25.21
C GLN A 119 -0.67 0.62 24.89
N MET A 120 -1.06 0.57 23.61
CA MET A 120 -2.12 -0.31 23.14
C MET A 120 -1.71 -0.99 21.84
N GLU A 121 -2.02 -2.28 21.72
CA GLU A 121 -1.86 -3.02 20.48
C GLU A 121 -3.16 -3.00 19.68
N GLN A 122 -3.01 -2.63 18.41
CA GLN A 122 -4.06 -2.62 17.42
C GLN A 122 -3.69 -3.58 16.28
N ARG A 123 -4.61 -4.45 15.93
CA ARG A 123 -4.55 -5.23 14.68
C ARG A 123 -5.72 -4.82 13.81
N SER A 124 -5.47 -4.56 12.54
CA SER A 124 -6.54 -4.27 11.60
C SER A 124 -6.32 -4.99 10.28
N THR A 125 -7.38 -5.58 9.76
CA THR A 125 -7.41 -6.19 8.43
C THR A 125 -8.33 -5.37 7.55
N VAL A 126 -7.80 -4.86 6.44
CA VAL A 126 -8.56 -4.17 5.40
C VAL A 126 -8.63 -5.10 4.21
N SER A 127 -9.83 -5.51 3.83
CA SER A 127 -10.08 -6.25 2.60
C SER A 127 -10.96 -5.42 1.68
N ALA A 128 -10.66 -5.42 0.39
CA ALA A 128 -11.55 -4.83 -0.60
C ALA A 128 -11.67 -5.69 -1.84
N LYS A 129 -12.84 -5.63 -2.49
CA LYS A 129 -13.12 -6.31 -3.74
C LYS A 129 -13.81 -5.35 -4.70
N ARG A 130 -13.34 -5.30 -5.93
CA ARG A 130 -13.96 -4.56 -7.03
C ARG A 130 -15.28 -5.22 -7.40
N VAL A 131 -16.32 -4.41 -7.49
CA VAL A 131 -17.69 -4.85 -7.80
C VAL A 131 -18.21 -4.32 -9.12
N GLY A 132 -17.44 -3.44 -9.78
CA GLY A 132 -17.78 -2.94 -11.11
C GLY A 132 -17.12 -1.59 -11.39
N ASP A 133 -17.64 -0.91 -12.39
CA ASP A 133 -17.25 0.45 -12.72
C ASP A 133 -17.86 1.45 -11.72
N CYS A 134 -17.25 2.64 -11.69
CA CYS A 134 -17.85 3.85 -11.18
C CYS A 134 -18.45 4.60 -12.38
#